data_AF-A0A7C4WDM9-F1
#
_entry.id   AF-A0A7C4WDM9-F1
#
_cell.length_a   1.000
_cell.length_b   1.000
_cell.length_c   1.000
_cell.angle_alpha   90.00
_cell.angle_beta   90.00
_cell.angle_gamma   90.00
#
_symmetry.space_group_name_H-M   'P 1'
#
loop_
_entity.id
_entity.type
_entity.pdbx_description
1 polymer ?
#
loop_
_entity_poly.entity_id
_entity_poly.type
_entity_poly.pdbx_seq_one_letter_code
_entity_poly.pdbx_strand_id
1 'polypeptide(L)'
;MQIDRVARLCAWLMIRFRLGPSQIRTVRELFPEGSRTEEASGAWLASDRPYSLPLSAKIRKQARRLLEEARMPVPGVPEPAWQDLSGSLLTHPGKSFPLRPLGIIQSLVLHQTGTDAGITPAEIAAFQVERLGLPGASYHFLVGADGVLYRIHPLTVAVSHTAMDNATTISIGLIGDFRQRPPGERQLTATAWLIAYLLEHLGLGVEAVRGHEELDPVPCPAGWRTGAAWRGMLMAQIQALLRLHRSREGKSD
;
A
#
# COMPACT_ATOMS: atom_id res chain seq x y z
N MET A 1 20.83 19.47 -5.62
CA MET A 1 21.30 20.07 -4.36
C MET A 1 20.25 20.05 -3.23
N GLN A 2 18.96 20.29 -3.51
CA GLN A 2 17.90 20.28 -2.48
C GLN A 2 17.51 18.87 -1.97
N ILE A 3 17.46 17.86 -2.86
CA ILE A 3 17.11 16.48 -2.49
C ILE A 3 18.16 15.83 -1.54
N ASP A 4 19.45 16.05 -1.79
CA ASP A 4 20.51 15.43 -0.98
C ASP A 4 20.53 15.94 0.47
N ARG A 5 20.42 17.27 0.67
CA ARG A 5 20.33 17.88 2.01
C ARG A 5 19.12 17.37 2.78
N VAL A 6 17.98 17.31 2.11
CA VAL A 6 16.73 16.77 2.68
C VAL A 6 16.87 15.29 3.01
N ALA A 7 17.42 14.48 2.10
CA ALA A 7 17.61 13.05 2.32
C ALA A 7 18.55 12.76 3.49
N ARG A 8 19.61 13.56 3.66
CA ARG A 8 20.51 13.51 4.83
C ARG A 8 19.79 13.86 6.13
N LEU A 9 18.98 14.92 6.13
CA LEU A 9 18.14 15.27 7.29
C LEU A 9 17.16 14.14 7.61
N CYS A 10 16.48 13.59 6.60
CA CYS A 10 15.56 12.47 6.78
C CYS A 10 16.28 11.20 7.29
N ALA A 11 17.48 10.90 6.78
CA ALA A 11 18.31 9.81 7.30
C ALA A 11 18.70 10.02 8.76
N TRP A 12 19.08 11.25 9.12
CA TRP A 12 19.35 11.62 10.52
C TRP A 12 18.09 11.49 11.39
N LEU A 13 16.93 11.95 10.93
CA LEU A 13 15.65 11.83 11.64
C LEU A 13 15.24 10.37 11.83
N MET A 14 15.40 9.53 10.80
CA MET A 14 15.15 8.08 10.88
C MET A 14 15.96 7.44 11.99
N ILE A 15 17.25 7.75 12.08
CA ILE A 15 18.10 7.22 13.15
C ILE A 15 17.70 7.82 14.51
N ARG A 16 17.59 9.16 14.59
CA ARG A 16 17.42 9.89 15.85
C ARG A 16 16.08 9.61 16.54
N PHE A 17 15.04 9.41 15.75
CA PHE A 17 13.66 9.18 16.22
C PHE A 17 13.18 7.75 15.96
N ARG A 18 14.06 6.87 15.44
CA ARG A 18 13.73 5.48 15.07
C ARG A 18 12.51 5.41 14.15
N LEU A 19 12.46 6.30 13.17
CA LEU A 19 11.39 6.34 12.18
C LEU A 19 11.75 5.39 11.03
N GLY A 20 10.80 4.57 10.61
CA GLY A 20 10.90 3.83 9.36
C GLY A 20 10.99 4.81 8.16
N PRO A 21 11.64 4.43 7.04
CA PRO A 21 11.70 5.24 5.83
C PRO A 21 10.34 5.73 5.36
N SER A 22 9.33 4.91 5.60
CA SER A 22 7.95 5.10 5.25
C SER A 22 7.25 6.20 6.07
N GLN A 23 7.74 6.49 7.28
CA GLN A 23 7.24 7.54 8.17
C GLN A 23 7.85 8.93 7.87
N ILE A 24 8.81 9.01 6.93
CA ILE A 24 9.28 10.28 6.39
C ILE A 24 8.18 10.88 5.50
N ARG A 25 7.35 11.74 6.10
CA ARG A 25 6.42 12.58 5.37
C ARG A 25 7.15 13.74 4.68
N THR A 26 6.47 14.43 3.75
CA THR A 26 7.11 15.42 2.89
C THR A 26 7.82 16.52 3.69
N VAL A 27 8.86 17.14 3.11
CA VAL A 27 9.54 18.31 3.70
C VAL A 27 8.58 19.42 4.07
N ARG A 28 7.49 19.57 3.31
CA ARG A 28 6.41 20.55 3.52
C ARG A 28 5.59 20.29 4.80
N GLU A 29 5.61 19.06 5.31
CA GLU A 29 5.00 18.68 6.59
C GLU A 29 6.02 18.73 7.75
N LEU A 30 7.31 18.55 7.46
CA LEU A 30 8.40 18.69 8.43
C LEU A 30 8.77 20.16 8.69
N PHE A 31 8.52 21.02 7.69
CA PHE A 31 8.69 22.47 7.74
C PHE A 31 7.46 23.11 7.08
N PRO A 32 6.39 23.39 7.84
CA PRO A 32 5.32 24.24 7.33
C PRO A 32 5.97 25.59 7.03
N GLU A 33 5.98 25.99 5.77
CA GLU A 33 6.42 27.35 5.45
C GLU A 33 5.57 28.32 6.26
N GLY A 34 6.27 29.17 7.00
CA GLY A 34 5.66 30.20 7.83
C GLY A 34 4.69 31.03 6.98
N SER A 35 3.56 31.34 7.60
CA SER A 35 2.54 32.26 7.11
C SER A 35 3.12 33.50 6.41
N ARG A 36 2.71 33.72 5.14
CA ARG A 36 2.26 34.99 4.51
C ARG A 36 2.11 34.79 2.99
N THR A 37 0.86 34.70 2.53
CA THR A 37 0.16 35.69 1.66
C THR A 37 0.84 35.94 0.31
N GLU A 38 0.29 35.38 -0.77
CA GLU A 38 -0.35 36.15 -1.87
C GLU A 38 -1.01 35.22 -2.91
N GLU A 39 -2.32 35.41 -3.00
CA GLU A 39 -3.25 35.35 -4.14
C GLU A 39 -3.29 34.19 -5.15
N ALA A 40 -4.52 33.71 -5.29
CA ALA A 40 -5.05 32.78 -6.26
C ALA A 40 -4.97 33.28 -7.71
N SER A 41 -4.67 32.37 -8.64
CA SER A 41 -5.46 32.18 -9.88
C SER A 41 -4.85 31.06 -10.75
N GLY A 42 -5.71 30.20 -11.33
CA GLY A 42 -5.35 29.47 -12.55
C GLY A 42 -5.38 27.94 -12.49
N ALA A 43 -6.55 27.37 -12.76
CA ALA A 43 -6.78 26.15 -13.55
C ALA A 43 -5.81 24.96 -13.45
N TRP A 44 -6.24 23.89 -12.77
CA TRP A 44 -5.69 22.55 -12.93
C TRP A 44 -6.22 21.91 -14.23
N LEU A 45 -5.60 22.25 -15.36
CA LEU A 45 -5.76 21.48 -16.59
C LEU A 45 -4.96 20.18 -16.48
N ALA A 46 -5.67 19.06 -16.62
CA ALA A 46 -5.09 17.74 -16.80
C ALA A 46 -4.35 17.69 -18.15
N SER A 47 -3.04 17.42 -18.13
CA SER A 47 -2.31 16.85 -19.27
C SER A 47 -0.94 16.31 -18.85
N ASP A 48 -0.68 15.07 -19.27
CA ASP A 48 0.61 14.54 -19.70
C ASP A 48 1.86 14.94 -18.92
N ARG A 49 2.03 14.36 -17.74
CA ARG A 49 3.38 14.15 -17.18
C ARG A 49 3.63 12.68 -16.95
N PRO A 50 4.77 12.12 -17.43
CA PRO A 50 5.18 10.79 -17.01
C PRO A 50 5.27 10.80 -15.49
N TYR A 51 4.70 9.78 -14.83
CA TYR A 51 4.71 9.62 -13.38
C TYR A 51 6.16 9.55 -12.88
N SER A 52 6.76 10.72 -12.66
CA SER A 52 7.99 10.83 -11.90
C SER A 52 7.65 10.38 -10.49
N LEU A 53 8.46 9.49 -9.90
CA LEU A 53 8.33 9.12 -8.48
C LEU A 53 8.03 10.40 -7.67
N PRO A 54 6.98 10.42 -6.83
CA PRO A 54 6.68 11.57 -5.99
C PRO A 54 7.97 12.01 -5.29
N LEU A 55 8.23 13.31 -5.18
CA LEU A 55 9.47 13.84 -4.59
C LEU A 55 9.82 13.14 -3.25
N SER A 56 8.80 12.79 -2.46
CA SER A 56 8.91 11.98 -1.24
C SER A 56 9.46 10.57 -1.45
N ALA A 57 9.06 9.84 -2.49
CA ALA A 57 9.61 8.53 -2.83
C ALA A 57 11.08 8.63 -3.25
N LYS A 58 11.46 9.67 -4.01
CA LYS A 58 12.87 9.94 -4.36
C LYS A 58 13.70 10.24 -3.11
N ILE A 59 13.17 11.06 -2.19
CA ILE A 59 13.81 11.39 -0.91
C ILE A 59 13.97 10.13 -0.05
N ARG A 60 12.92 9.30 0.11
CA ARG A 60 13.00 8.05 0.88
C ARG A 60 14.04 7.09 0.31
N LYS A 61 14.05 6.91 -1.02
CA LYS A 61 15.05 6.07 -1.69
C LYS A 61 16.47 6.58 -1.46
N GLN A 62 16.68 7.89 -1.56
CA GLN A 62 17.99 8.49 -1.30
C GLN A 62 18.39 8.41 0.18
N ALA A 63 17.46 8.64 1.11
CA ALA A 63 17.73 8.56 2.55
C ALA A 63 18.05 7.12 2.97
N ARG A 64 17.33 6.13 2.43
CA ARG A 64 17.65 4.70 2.57
C ARG A 64 19.04 4.39 2.02
N ARG A 65 19.35 4.84 0.80
CA ARG A 65 20.66 4.64 0.18
C ARG A 65 21.80 5.22 1.03
N LEU A 66 21.61 6.41 1.60
CA LEU A 66 22.59 7.03 2.50
C LEU A 66 22.83 6.19 3.76
N LEU A 67 21.78 5.60 4.35
CA LEU A 67 21.93 4.69 5.49
C LEU A 67 22.68 3.41 5.09
N GLU A 68 22.31 2.81 3.96
CA GLU A 68 22.96 1.59 3.44
C GLU A 68 24.45 1.82 3.11
N GLU A 69 24.78 2.93 2.43
CA GLU A 69 26.16 3.34 2.15
C GLU A 69 26.96 3.59 3.43
N ALA A 70 26.31 4.17 4.45
CA ALA A 70 26.90 4.38 5.77
C ALA A 70 26.93 3.11 6.65
N ARG A 71 26.43 1.97 6.16
CA ARG A 71 26.26 0.71 6.91
C ARG A 71 25.44 0.87 8.20
N MET A 72 24.54 1.85 8.21
CA MET A 72 23.60 2.08 9.30
C MET A 72 22.36 1.20 9.11
N PRO A 73 21.74 0.71 10.20
CA PRO A 73 20.47 -0.01 10.10
C PRO A 73 19.40 0.89 9.48
N VAL A 74 18.66 0.36 8.50
CA VAL A 74 17.45 1.00 7.97
C VAL A 74 16.29 0.57 8.85
N PRO A 75 15.67 1.49 9.64
CA PRO A 75 14.56 1.13 10.52
C PRO A 75 13.32 0.68 9.73
N GLY A 76 12.41 -0.04 10.37
CA GLY A 76 11.11 -0.43 9.82
C GLY A 76 11.12 -1.66 8.90
N VAL A 77 9.93 -2.01 8.42
CA VAL A 77 9.72 -3.13 7.50
C VAL A 77 10.17 -2.72 6.09
N PRO A 78 11.04 -3.50 5.41
CA PRO A 78 11.46 -3.21 4.05
C PRO A 78 10.29 -3.21 3.06
N GLU A 79 10.39 -2.38 2.04
CA GLU A 79 9.44 -2.35 0.92
C GLU A 79 9.43 -3.70 0.19
N PRO A 80 8.26 -4.36 0.07
CA PRO A 80 8.14 -5.62 -0.66
C PRO A 80 8.53 -5.49 -2.13
N ALA A 81 9.10 -6.56 -2.69
CA ALA A 81 9.41 -6.65 -4.11
C ALA A 81 8.13 -6.94 -4.92
N TRP A 82 7.32 -5.91 -5.18
CA TRP A 82 6.16 -6.02 -6.07
C TRP A 82 6.50 -5.68 -7.52
N GLN A 83 5.74 -6.26 -8.44
CA GLN A 83 5.68 -5.83 -9.82
C GLN A 83 4.73 -4.64 -9.93
N ASP A 84 5.23 -3.52 -10.45
CA ASP A 84 4.44 -2.31 -10.61
C ASP A 84 3.71 -2.33 -11.96
N LEU A 85 2.40 -2.57 -11.93
CA LEU A 85 1.52 -2.59 -13.09
C LEU A 85 0.71 -1.29 -13.21
N SER A 86 1.00 -0.29 -12.37
CA SER A 86 0.32 1.00 -12.39
C SER A 86 0.45 1.64 -13.77
N GLY A 87 -0.69 1.94 -14.42
CA GLY A 87 -0.71 2.54 -15.76
C GLY A 87 -0.39 1.57 -16.92
N SER A 88 -0.19 0.28 -16.64
CA SER A 88 0.02 -0.75 -17.66
C SER A 88 -1.22 -1.63 -17.90
N LEU A 89 -2.18 -1.60 -16.98
CA LEU A 89 -3.42 -2.37 -17.06
C LEU A 89 -4.50 -1.60 -17.81
N LEU A 90 -5.47 -2.33 -18.36
CA LEU A 90 -6.63 -1.74 -19.04
C LEU A 90 -7.39 -0.81 -18.08
N THR A 91 -7.78 0.35 -18.61
CA THR A 91 -8.64 1.33 -17.94
C THR A 91 -9.76 1.76 -18.86
N HIS A 92 -10.86 2.25 -18.28
CA HIS A 92 -11.98 2.74 -19.05
C HIS A 92 -11.66 4.14 -19.62
N PRO A 93 -11.90 4.41 -20.92
CA PRO A 93 -11.45 5.65 -21.58
C PRO A 93 -12.11 6.92 -21.04
N GLY A 94 -13.34 6.81 -20.55
CA GLY A 94 -14.13 7.96 -20.04
C GLY A 94 -14.39 7.98 -18.54
N LYS A 95 -13.74 7.12 -17.75
CA LYS A 95 -13.98 7.04 -16.30
C LYS A 95 -12.67 6.99 -15.54
N SER A 96 -12.63 7.63 -14.38
CA SER A 96 -11.46 7.65 -13.50
C SER A 96 -11.89 7.49 -12.05
N PHE A 97 -11.06 6.80 -11.27
CA PHE A 97 -11.20 6.80 -9.82
C PHE A 97 -10.80 8.17 -9.23
N PRO A 98 -11.47 8.62 -8.16
CA PRO A 98 -11.10 9.86 -7.49
C PRO A 98 -9.73 9.76 -6.82
N LEU A 99 -9.09 10.92 -6.63
CA LEU A 99 -7.83 11.03 -5.89
C LEU A 99 -8.09 11.44 -4.43
N ARG A 100 -7.18 11.02 -3.55
CA ARG A 100 -7.19 11.33 -2.12
C ARG A 100 -5.78 11.55 -1.55
N PRO A 101 -5.63 12.33 -0.48
CA PRO A 101 -4.38 12.39 0.28
C PRO A 101 -4.13 11.09 1.05
N LEU A 102 -2.86 10.75 1.31
CA LEU A 102 -2.53 9.52 2.07
C LEU A 102 -2.91 9.61 3.54
N GLY A 103 -2.90 10.81 4.13
CA GLY A 103 -3.14 11.02 5.56
C GLY A 103 -4.57 10.71 6.02
N ILE A 104 -5.52 10.50 5.10
CA ILE A 104 -6.88 10.10 5.44
C ILE A 104 -7.09 8.58 5.39
N ILE A 105 -6.07 7.80 5.01
CA ILE A 105 -6.18 6.34 4.96
C ILE A 105 -6.18 5.81 6.39
N GLN A 106 -7.16 4.97 6.70
CA GLN A 106 -7.43 4.43 8.04
C GLN A 106 -7.43 2.90 8.08
N SER A 107 -7.63 2.21 6.95
CA SER A 107 -7.77 0.74 6.97
C SER A 107 -7.26 0.05 5.71
N LEU A 108 -6.81 -1.19 5.89
CA LEU A 108 -6.43 -2.12 4.84
C LEU A 108 -7.51 -3.21 4.75
N VAL A 109 -8.14 -3.36 3.59
CA VAL A 109 -9.28 -4.25 3.38
C VAL A 109 -8.88 -5.41 2.49
N LEU A 110 -8.97 -6.62 3.02
CA LEU A 110 -8.66 -7.86 2.33
C LEU A 110 -9.86 -8.35 1.53
N HIS A 111 -9.59 -8.73 0.29
CA HIS A 111 -10.52 -9.30 -0.66
C HIS A 111 -9.99 -10.62 -1.21
N GLN A 112 -10.89 -11.44 -1.72
CA GLN A 112 -10.57 -12.47 -2.69
C GLN A 112 -11.05 -12.02 -4.08
N THR A 113 -10.46 -12.54 -5.15
CA THR A 113 -11.00 -12.31 -6.50
C THR A 113 -12.21 -13.19 -6.80
N GLY A 114 -12.35 -14.33 -6.09
CA GLY A 114 -13.39 -15.32 -6.37
C GLY A 114 -13.17 -16.05 -7.70
N THR A 115 -11.93 -16.05 -8.18
CA THR A 115 -11.52 -16.65 -9.46
C THR A 115 -10.63 -17.86 -9.24
N ASP A 116 -10.29 -18.57 -10.32
CA ASP A 116 -9.19 -19.53 -10.29
C ASP A 116 -7.86 -18.85 -9.93
N ALA A 117 -6.98 -19.61 -9.27
CA ALA A 117 -5.68 -19.14 -8.79
C ALA A 117 -4.70 -18.74 -9.90
N GLY A 118 -4.95 -19.18 -11.14
CA GLY A 118 -4.11 -18.88 -12.31
C GLY A 118 -4.48 -17.60 -13.06
N ILE A 119 -5.58 -16.94 -12.68
CA ILE A 119 -6.01 -15.70 -13.33
C ILE A 119 -5.01 -14.58 -13.07
N THR A 120 -4.68 -13.82 -14.10
CA THR A 120 -3.70 -12.74 -14.05
C THR A 120 -4.33 -11.39 -13.66
N PRO A 121 -3.54 -10.42 -13.15
CA PRO A 121 -4.01 -9.05 -12.95
C PRO A 121 -4.57 -8.38 -14.21
N ALA A 122 -4.02 -8.70 -15.38
CA ALA A 122 -4.50 -8.18 -16.66
C ALA A 122 -5.90 -8.69 -17.01
N GLU A 123 -6.17 -9.98 -16.80
CA GLU A 123 -7.49 -10.57 -17.01
C GLU A 123 -8.53 -10.01 -16.03
N ILE A 124 -8.15 -9.81 -14.76
CA ILE A 124 -9.03 -9.18 -13.75
C ILE A 124 -9.38 -7.75 -14.18
N ALA A 125 -8.39 -6.95 -14.58
CA ALA A 125 -8.60 -5.59 -15.03
C ALA A 125 -9.48 -5.54 -16.29
N ALA A 126 -9.23 -6.41 -17.27
CA ALA A 126 -10.03 -6.52 -18.48
C ALA A 126 -11.49 -6.84 -18.16
N PHE A 127 -11.75 -7.84 -17.32
CA PHE A 127 -13.10 -8.18 -16.89
C PHE A 127 -13.81 -7.00 -16.20
N GLN A 128 -13.14 -6.35 -15.24
CA GLN A 128 -13.73 -5.25 -14.47
C GLN A 128 -14.01 -4.01 -15.34
N VAL A 129 -13.17 -3.71 -16.32
CA VAL A 129 -13.40 -2.59 -17.24
C VAL A 129 -14.44 -2.94 -18.30
N GLU A 130 -14.28 -4.05 -19.01
CA GLU A 130 -15.08 -4.35 -20.20
C GLU A 130 -16.45 -4.94 -19.87
N ARG A 131 -16.55 -5.73 -18.79
CA ARG A 131 -17.81 -6.41 -18.40
C ARG A 131 -18.56 -5.65 -17.32
N LEU A 132 -17.86 -5.05 -16.36
CA LEU A 132 -18.49 -4.31 -15.27
C LEU A 132 -18.50 -2.78 -15.48
N GLY A 133 -17.81 -2.29 -16.51
CA GLY A 133 -17.76 -0.87 -16.83
C GLY A 133 -17.06 -0.02 -15.76
N LEU A 134 -16.18 -0.62 -14.95
CA LEU A 134 -15.45 0.08 -13.90
C LEU A 134 -14.32 0.94 -14.49
N PRO A 135 -13.89 2.02 -13.80
CA PRO A 135 -12.78 2.85 -14.26
C PRO A 135 -11.45 2.09 -14.50
N GLY A 136 -11.22 1.02 -13.75
CA GLY A 136 -10.02 0.19 -13.77
C GLY A 136 -10.19 -0.98 -12.80
N ALA A 137 -9.10 -1.67 -12.48
CA ALA A 137 -9.16 -2.76 -11.51
C ALA A 137 -9.41 -2.24 -10.08
N SER A 138 -10.35 -2.84 -9.35
CA SER A 138 -10.81 -2.40 -8.03
C SER A 138 -9.90 -2.81 -6.86
N TYR A 139 -8.58 -2.80 -7.08
CA TYR A 139 -7.56 -3.20 -6.09
C TYR A 139 -6.39 -2.22 -6.11
N HIS A 140 -5.77 -1.94 -4.97
CA HIS A 140 -4.46 -1.26 -4.98
C HIS A 140 -3.35 -2.28 -5.17
N PHE A 141 -3.52 -3.46 -4.57
CA PHE A 141 -2.60 -4.58 -4.70
C PHE A 141 -3.36 -5.86 -5.02
N LEU A 142 -2.74 -6.70 -5.85
CA LEU A 142 -3.12 -8.09 -6.02
C LEU A 142 -1.98 -9.00 -5.55
N VAL A 143 -2.33 -10.13 -4.94
CA VAL A 143 -1.38 -11.15 -4.49
C VAL A 143 -1.67 -12.44 -5.23
N GLY A 144 -0.75 -12.88 -6.07
CA GLY A 144 -0.84 -14.16 -6.78
C GLY A 144 -0.76 -15.35 -5.82
N ALA A 145 -1.32 -16.49 -6.23
CA ALA A 145 -1.28 -17.73 -5.44
C ALA A 145 0.14 -18.25 -5.20
N ASP A 146 1.09 -17.86 -6.07
CA ASP A 146 2.52 -18.12 -5.96
C ASP A 146 3.27 -17.18 -4.99
N GLY A 147 2.60 -16.14 -4.49
CA GLY A 147 3.16 -15.12 -3.60
C GLY A 147 3.70 -13.88 -4.33
N VAL A 148 3.53 -13.77 -5.66
CA VAL A 148 3.93 -12.54 -6.37
C VAL A 148 2.99 -11.39 -5.99
N LEU A 149 3.58 -10.27 -5.60
CA LEU A 149 2.86 -9.04 -5.31
C LEU A 149 2.78 -8.16 -6.55
N TYR A 150 1.59 -7.65 -6.85
CA TYR A 150 1.34 -6.71 -7.94
C TYR A 150 0.80 -5.42 -7.37
N ARG A 151 1.42 -4.28 -7.71
CA ARG A 151 0.86 -2.96 -7.45
C ARG A 151 0.05 -2.53 -8.66
N ILE A 152 -1.24 -2.31 -8.46
CA ILE A 152 -2.22 -2.01 -9.50
C ILE A 152 -2.46 -0.50 -9.59
N HIS A 153 -2.61 0.15 -8.45
CA HIS A 153 -2.85 1.58 -8.35
C HIS A 153 -1.99 2.21 -7.24
N PRO A 154 -1.57 3.48 -7.39
CA PRO A 154 -0.96 4.22 -6.29
C PRO A 154 -1.98 4.41 -5.16
N LEU A 155 -1.50 4.48 -3.91
CA LEU A 155 -2.36 4.60 -2.71
C LEU A 155 -3.23 5.87 -2.69
N THR A 156 -2.89 6.88 -3.49
CA THR A 156 -3.65 8.13 -3.65
C THR A 156 -4.91 7.98 -4.50
N VAL A 157 -5.11 6.84 -5.15
CA VAL A 157 -6.32 6.55 -5.95
C VAL A 157 -7.33 5.85 -5.06
N ALA A 158 -8.56 6.34 -4.99
CA ALA A 158 -9.64 5.69 -4.25
C ALA A 158 -10.43 4.75 -5.16
N VAL A 159 -9.95 3.50 -5.28
CA VAL A 159 -10.59 2.45 -6.09
C VAL A 159 -11.93 2.03 -5.50
N SER A 160 -12.88 1.64 -6.33
CA SER A 160 -14.22 1.23 -5.88
C SER A 160 -14.24 -0.25 -5.48
N HIS A 161 -14.17 -0.56 -4.19
CA HIS A 161 -14.06 -1.94 -3.69
C HIS A 161 -14.95 -2.27 -2.48
N THR A 162 -15.50 -1.27 -1.80
CA THR A 162 -16.52 -1.42 -0.75
C THR A 162 -17.71 -0.51 -1.06
N ALA A 163 -18.88 -0.83 -0.50
CA ALA A 163 -20.04 0.05 -0.59
C ALA A 163 -19.95 1.21 0.42
N MET A 164 -19.34 0.95 1.58
CA MET A 164 -19.33 1.89 2.70
C MET A 164 -18.23 2.96 2.64
N ASP A 165 -16.97 2.59 2.35
CA ASP A 165 -15.86 3.54 2.43
C ASP A 165 -14.68 3.15 1.54
N ASN A 166 -14.65 3.74 0.34
CA ASN A 166 -13.51 3.67 -0.57
C ASN A 166 -12.49 4.79 -0.33
N ALA A 167 -12.87 5.86 0.37
CA ALA A 167 -12.03 7.05 0.50
C ALA A 167 -10.92 6.86 1.54
N THR A 168 -11.17 6.13 2.61
CA THR A 168 -10.18 5.94 3.69
C THR A 168 -9.50 4.57 3.67
N THR A 169 -9.75 3.74 2.65
CA THR A 169 -9.35 2.33 2.65
C THR A 169 -8.41 1.96 1.49
N ILE A 170 -7.54 0.97 1.76
CA ILE A 170 -6.70 0.30 0.77
C ILE A 170 -7.22 -1.12 0.53
N SER A 171 -7.74 -1.37 -0.67
CA SER A 171 -8.02 -2.71 -1.21
C SER A 171 -6.77 -3.55 -1.50
N ILE A 172 -6.70 -4.73 -0.91
CA ILE A 172 -5.71 -5.79 -1.20
C ILE A 172 -6.48 -7.05 -1.60
N GLY A 173 -6.37 -7.46 -2.86
CA GLY A 173 -7.02 -8.67 -3.36
C GLY A 173 -6.07 -9.87 -3.42
N LEU A 174 -6.48 -11.00 -2.88
CA LEU A 174 -5.79 -12.27 -3.07
C LEU A 174 -6.45 -13.00 -4.25
N ILE A 175 -5.65 -13.34 -5.26
CA ILE A 175 -6.12 -14.07 -6.43
C ILE A 175 -6.47 -15.50 -6.02
N GLY A 176 -7.74 -15.86 -6.14
CA GLY A 176 -8.24 -17.18 -5.76
C GLY A 176 -9.65 -17.14 -5.15
N ASP A 177 -10.07 -18.32 -4.67
CA ASP A 177 -11.30 -18.55 -3.92
C ASP A 177 -11.00 -19.33 -2.64
N PHE A 178 -11.31 -18.73 -1.49
CA PHE A 178 -10.97 -19.24 -0.16
C PHE A 178 -12.18 -19.71 0.65
N ARG A 179 -13.30 -19.99 -0.02
CA ARG A 179 -14.51 -20.53 0.66
C ARG A 179 -14.26 -21.84 1.38
N GLN A 180 -13.40 -22.69 0.83
CA GLN A 180 -13.14 -24.04 1.36
C GLN A 180 -11.75 -24.21 1.98
N ARG A 181 -10.76 -23.48 1.50
CA ARG A 181 -9.35 -23.61 1.92
C ARG A 181 -8.75 -22.22 2.12
N PRO A 182 -7.85 -22.05 3.09
CA PRO A 182 -7.14 -20.79 3.25
C PRO A 182 -6.23 -20.50 2.03
N PRO A 183 -5.79 -19.25 1.84
CA PRO A 183 -4.73 -18.95 0.89
C PRO A 183 -3.47 -19.77 1.21
N GLY A 184 -2.71 -20.12 0.17
CA GLY A 184 -1.47 -20.90 0.33
C GLY A 184 -0.42 -20.14 1.14
N GLU A 185 0.55 -20.86 1.72
CA GLU A 185 1.57 -20.28 2.60
C GLU A 185 2.33 -19.11 1.94
N ARG A 186 2.77 -19.27 0.68
CA ARG A 186 3.48 -18.22 -0.06
C ARG A 186 2.63 -16.96 -0.23
N GLN A 187 1.35 -17.12 -0.58
CA GLN A 187 0.40 -16.02 -0.74
C GLN A 187 0.12 -15.34 0.60
N LEU A 188 -0.06 -16.10 1.69
CA LEU A 188 -0.23 -15.54 3.04
C LEU A 188 1.01 -14.77 3.50
N THR A 189 2.21 -15.31 3.29
CA THR A 189 3.46 -14.65 3.68
C THR A 189 3.71 -13.37 2.88
N ALA A 190 3.49 -13.40 1.57
CA ALA A 190 3.58 -12.18 0.75
C ALA A 190 2.58 -11.11 1.20
N THR A 191 1.34 -11.52 1.51
CA THR A 191 0.30 -10.64 2.05
C THR A 191 0.71 -10.05 3.40
N ALA A 192 1.30 -10.86 4.29
CA ALA A 192 1.76 -10.42 5.61
C ALA A 192 2.88 -9.36 5.49
N TRP A 193 3.85 -9.57 4.59
CA TRP A 193 4.91 -8.60 4.32
C TRP A 193 4.36 -7.28 3.76
N LEU A 194 3.43 -7.36 2.80
CA LEU A 194 2.76 -6.18 2.25
C LEU A 194 2.03 -5.40 3.34
N ILE A 195 1.24 -6.08 4.18
CA ILE A 195 0.48 -5.43 5.24
C ILE A 195 1.41 -4.82 6.28
N ALA A 196 2.42 -5.55 6.76
CA ALA A 196 3.37 -5.03 7.74
C ALA A 196 4.09 -3.77 7.22
N TYR A 197 4.49 -3.76 5.94
CA TYR A 197 5.02 -2.57 5.29
C TYR A 197 4.00 -1.42 5.25
N LEU A 198 2.76 -1.68 4.83
CA LEU A 198 1.73 -0.64 4.72
C LEU A 198 1.33 -0.05 6.08
N LEU A 199 1.28 -0.86 7.14
CA LEU A 199 1.01 -0.39 8.50
C LEU A 199 2.08 0.59 8.97
N GLU A 200 3.36 0.23 8.83
CA GLU A 200 4.48 1.13 9.14
C GLU A 200 4.50 2.37 8.20
N HIS A 201 4.09 2.23 6.94
CA HIS A 201 4.07 3.32 5.97
C HIS A 201 2.98 4.34 6.20
N LEU A 202 1.83 3.90 6.67
CA LEU A 202 0.68 4.76 6.90
C LEU A 202 0.60 5.19 8.38
N GLY A 203 1.42 4.59 9.26
CA GLY A 203 1.37 4.84 10.70
C GLY A 203 0.12 4.23 11.34
N LEU A 204 -0.31 3.06 10.85
CA LEU A 204 -1.51 2.35 11.29
C LEU A 204 -1.13 1.18 12.21
N GLY A 205 -1.98 0.87 13.18
CA GLY A 205 -1.87 -0.34 13.97
C GLY A 205 -2.54 -1.55 13.31
N VAL A 206 -2.32 -2.73 13.87
CA VAL A 206 -2.83 -4.00 13.33
C VAL A 206 -4.37 -4.08 13.30
N GLU A 207 -5.04 -3.28 14.12
CA GLU A 207 -6.50 -3.10 14.13
C GLU A 207 -7.06 -2.51 12.83
N ALA A 208 -6.22 -1.85 12.03
CA ALA A 208 -6.59 -1.30 10.73
C ALA A 208 -6.79 -2.39 9.65
N VAL A 209 -6.41 -3.64 9.92
CA VAL A 209 -6.49 -4.76 8.97
C VAL A 209 -7.84 -5.46 9.10
N ARG A 210 -8.67 -5.36 8.06
CA ARG A 210 -10.04 -5.88 8.02
C ARG A 210 -10.29 -6.76 6.81
N GLY A 211 -11.17 -7.75 6.92
CA GLY A 211 -11.79 -8.42 5.77
C GLY A 211 -12.96 -7.58 5.24
N HIS A 212 -13.30 -7.71 3.96
CA HIS A 212 -14.43 -6.99 3.37
C HIS A 212 -15.76 -7.23 4.12
N GLU A 213 -15.98 -8.46 4.61
CA GLU A 213 -17.12 -8.88 5.46
C GLU A 213 -17.22 -8.15 6.81
N GLU A 214 -16.19 -7.40 7.20
CA GLU A 214 -16.19 -6.57 8.41
C GLU A 214 -16.67 -5.14 8.13
N LEU A 215 -16.83 -4.77 6.85
CA LEU A 215 -17.32 -3.45 6.43
C LEU A 215 -18.70 -3.55 5.76
N ASP A 216 -18.87 -4.54 4.89
CA ASP A 216 -20.07 -4.75 4.10
C ASP A 216 -20.66 -6.16 4.40
N PRO A 217 -21.98 -6.39 4.26
CA PRO A 217 -22.62 -7.68 4.49
C PRO A 217 -22.40 -8.65 3.31
N VAL A 218 -21.14 -8.92 2.98
CA VAL A 218 -20.70 -9.78 1.87
C VAL A 218 -19.76 -10.87 2.37
N PRO A 219 -19.81 -12.10 1.84
CA PRO A 219 -18.93 -13.20 2.25
C PRO A 219 -17.55 -13.11 1.55
N CYS A 220 -16.88 -11.97 1.68
CA CYS A 220 -15.55 -11.69 1.12
C CYS A 220 -14.60 -11.30 2.27
N PRO A 221 -13.36 -11.80 2.35
CA PRO A 221 -12.65 -12.62 1.37
C PRO A 221 -12.90 -14.14 1.49
N ALA A 222 -13.98 -14.55 2.17
CA ALA A 222 -14.32 -15.94 2.50
C ALA A 222 -13.27 -16.68 3.36
N GLY A 223 -13.74 -17.52 4.28
CA GLY A 223 -12.85 -18.22 5.21
C GLY A 223 -12.09 -17.30 6.18
N TRP A 224 -12.47 -16.02 6.29
CA TRP A 224 -11.72 -14.99 7.01
C TRP A 224 -11.79 -15.18 8.53
N ARG A 225 -12.99 -15.02 9.12
CA ARG A 225 -13.23 -15.22 10.57
C ARG A 225 -13.68 -16.64 10.91
N THR A 226 -14.48 -17.26 10.05
CA THR A 226 -15.06 -18.59 10.23
C THR A 226 -14.65 -19.52 9.09
N GLY A 227 -14.85 -20.83 9.23
CA GLY A 227 -14.40 -21.82 8.24
C GLY A 227 -12.88 -21.99 8.30
N ALA A 228 -12.17 -21.69 7.20
CA ALA A 228 -10.70 -21.74 7.15
C ALA A 228 -10.02 -20.81 8.18
N ALA A 229 -10.74 -19.80 8.69
CA ALA A 229 -10.33 -18.86 9.74
C ALA A 229 -8.92 -18.27 9.56
N TRP A 230 -8.55 -17.95 8.31
CA TRP A 230 -7.17 -17.60 7.98
C TRP A 230 -6.74 -16.20 8.43
N ARG A 231 -7.67 -15.38 8.96
CA ARG A 231 -7.34 -14.12 9.65
C ARG A 231 -6.30 -14.33 10.75
N GLY A 232 -6.45 -15.37 11.57
CA GLY A 232 -5.53 -15.65 12.67
C GLY A 232 -4.11 -15.95 12.19
N MET A 233 -3.99 -16.75 11.12
CA MET A 233 -2.72 -17.10 10.50
C MET A 233 -2.01 -15.85 9.94
N LEU A 234 -2.75 -15.01 9.21
CA LEU A 234 -2.22 -13.77 8.66
C LEU A 234 -1.77 -12.80 9.77
N MET A 235 -2.60 -12.59 10.79
CA MET A 235 -2.30 -11.70 11.91
C MET A 235 -1.05 -12.15 12.68
N ALA A 236 -0.88 -13.46 12.89
CA ALA A 236 0.31 -14.00 13.53
C ALA A 236 1.59 -13.67 12.73
N GLN A 237 1.55 -13.81 11.41
CA GLN A 237 2.69 -13.47 10.54
C GLN A 237 2.98 -11.95 10.54
N ILE A 238 1.95 -11.11 10.43
CA ILE A 238 2.10 -9.64 10.49
C ILE A 238 2.77 -9.23 11.80
N GLN A 239 2.26 -9.72 12.93
CA GLN A 239 2.82 -9.38 14.24
C GLN A 239 4.25 -9.88 14.41
N ALA A 240 4.59 -11.07 13.89
CA ALA A 240 5.95 -11.57 13.90
C ALA A 240 6.91 -10.66 13.11
N LEU A 241 6.49 -10.21 11.92
CA LEU A 241 7.26 -9.30 11.07
C LEU A 241 7.47 -7.94 11.73
N LEU A 242 6.41 -7.35 12.31
CA LEU A 242 6.51 -6.07 13.02
C LEU A 242 7.45 -6.18 14.24
N ARG A 243 7.34 -7.25 15.03
CA ARG A 243 8.26 -7.49 16.18
C ARG A 243 9.70 -7.68 15.73
N LEU A 244 9.94 -8.43 14.66
CA LEU A 244 11.29 -8.68 14.13
C LEU A 244 11.98 -7.36 13.74
N HIS A 245 11.26 -6.46 13.06
CA HIS A 245 11.84 -5.21 12.59
C HIS A 245 11.96 -4.18 13.72
N ARG A 246 11.01 -4.14 14.66
CA ARG A 246 11.10 -3.30 15.87
C ARG A 246 12.21 -3.74 16.84
N SER A 247 12.48 -5.04 16.96
CA SER A 247 13.53 -5.56 17.85
C SER A 247 14.94 -5.38 17.28
N ARG A 248 15.10 -5.39 15.94
CA ARG A 248 16.35 -5.02 15.27
C ARG A 248 16.72 -3.54 15.49
N GLU A 249 15.75 -2.68 15.76
CA GLU A 249 15.96 -1.27 16.10
C GLU A 249 16.47 -1.05 17.55
N GLY A 250 16.38 -2.07 18.42
CA GLY A 250 16.77 -1.99 19.83
C GLY A 250 18.17 -2.52 20.17
N LYS A 251 18.90 -3.10 19.21
CA LYS A 251 20.20 -3.78 19.42
C LYS A 251 21.44 -3.01 18.93
N SER A 252 21.34 -1.70 18.79
CA SER A 252 22.51 -0.86 18.51
C SER A 252 23.10 -0.38 19.84
N ASP A 253 23.98 -1.18 20.43
CA ASP A 253 24.90 -0.80 21.52
C ASP A 253 26.12 -0.06 20.94
#